data_AF-A0A504BWB0-F1
#
_entry.id   AF-A0A504BWB0-F1
#
_cell.length_a   1.000
_cell.length_b   1.000
_cell.length_c   1.000
_cell.angle_alpha   90.00
_cell.angle_beta   90.00
_cell.angle_gamma   90.00
#
_symmetry.space_group_name_H-M   'P 1'
#
loop_
_entity.id
_entity.type
_entity.pdbx_description
1 polymer ?
#
loop_
_entity_poly.entity_id
_entity_poly.type
_entity_poly.pdbx_seq_one_letter_code
_entity_poly.pdbx_strand_id
1 'polypeptide(L)' 'MGPLFSKKWFYRLASVLILGGFAMLCQPFTHRLFVIGFPVLLAGVVLFMILDHVPDGRPETEEEDRG' A
#
# COMPACT_ATOMS: atom_id res chain seq x y z
N MET A 1 -10.92 -20.44 5.35
CA MET A 1 -10.98 -20.03 3.93
C MET A 1 -10.91 -18.50 3.88
N GLY A 2 -9.82 -17.93 3.35
CA GLY A 2 -9.55 -16.47 3.22
C GLY A 2 -8.81 -15.85 4.42
N PRO A 3 -7.67 -15.13 4.24
CA PRO A 3 -7.51 -14.03 3.28
C PRO A 3 -6.13 -13.93 2.59
N LEU A 4 -5.54 -15.02 2.09
CA LEU A 4 -4.28 -14.94 1.34
C LEU A 4 -4.41 -14.16 0.00
N PHE A 5 -5.59 -14.14 -0.61
CA PHE A 5 -5.89 -13.29 -1.78
C PHE A 5 -5.96 -11.80 -1.43
N SER A 6 -6.31 -11.49 -0.17
CA SER A 6 -6.57 -10.13 0.27
C SER A 6 -5.29 -9.34 0.48
N LYS A 7 -4.24 -9.94 1.07
CA LYS A 7 -2.95 -9.26 1.33
C LYS A 7 -2.31 -8.71 0.06
N LYS A 8 -2.19 -9.53 -0.99
CA LYS A 8 -1.67 -9.09 -2.32
C LYS A 8 -2.51 -7.96 -2.94
N TRP A 9 -3.83 -8.03 -2.76
CA TRP A 9 -4.76 -7.02 -3.27
C TRP A 9 -4.66 -5.72 -2.47
N PHE A 10 -4.55 -5.79 -1.15
CA PHE A 10 -4.32 -4.66 -0.25
C PHE A 10 -2.97 -3.98 -0.50
N TYR A 11 -1.90 -4.74 -0.76
CA TYR A 11 -0.61 -4.18 -1.16
C TYR A 11 -0.72 -3.39 -2.47
N ARG A 12 -1.35 -3.97 -3.50
CA ARG A 12 -1.62 -3.26 -4.76
C ARG A 12 -2.48 -2.02 -4.54
N LEU A 13 -3.51 -2.12 -3.71
CA LEU A 13 -4.40 -1.00 -3.39
C LEU A 13 -3.64 0.12 -2.68
N ALA A 14 -2.83 -0.21 -1.67
CA ALA A 14 -1.99 0.75 -0.95
C ALA A 14 -0.97 1.43 -1.88
N SER A 15 -0.27 0.68 -2.74
CA SER A 15 0.66 1.25 -3.71
C SER A 15 -0.04 2.19 -4.70
N VAL A 16 -1.23 1.83 -5.20
CA VAL A 16 -2.01 2.69 -6.10
C VAL A 16 -2.52 3.93 -5.36
N LEU A 17 -2.91 3.81 -4.09
CA LEU A 17 -3.38 4.94 -3.28
C LEU A 17 -2.26 5.95 -3.01
N ILE A 18 -1.05 5.46 -2.70
CA ILE A 18 0.14 6.29 -2.51
C ILE A 18 0.52 6.99 -3.81
N LEU A 19 0.61 6.23 -4.91
CA LEU A 19 1.02 6.79 -6.20
C LEU A 19 -0.02 7.80 -6.73
N GLY A 20 -1.31 7.51 -6.56
CA GLY A 20 -2.40 8.41 -6.90
C GLY A 20 -2.42 9.69 -6.06
N GLY A 21 -2.21 9.56 -4.75
CA GLY A 21 -2.08 10.72 -3.85
C GLY A 21 -0.89 11.60 -4.21
N PHE A 22 0.25 10.99 -4.57
CA PHE A 22 1.46 11.72 -4.97
C PHE A 22 1.27 12.45 -6.29
N ALA A 23 0.64 11.79 -7.28
CA ALA A 23 0.27 12.41 -8.55
C ALA A 23 -0.70 13.60 -8.35
N MET A 24 -1.66 13.49 -7.43
CA MET A 24 -2.56 14.60 -7.07
C MET A 24 -1.82 15.77 -6.41
N LEU A 25 -0.83 15.53 -5.55
CA LEU A 25 -0.02 16.58 -4.92
C LEU A 25 0.87 17.33 -5.93
N CYS A 26 1.31 16.66 -6.99
CA CYS A 26 2.09 17.27 -8.07
C CYS A 26 1.25 18.16 -9.01
N GLN A 27 -0.07 18.20 -8.87
CA GLN A 27 -0.94 18.94 -9.79
C GLN A 27 -1.18 20.39 -9.28
N PRO A 28 -0.73 21.44 -10.00
CA PRO A 28 -0.78 22.83 -9.50
C PRO A 28 -2.13 23.53 -9.69
N PHE A 29 -3.09 22.90 -10.38
CA PHE A 29 -4.27 23.60 -10.89
C PHE A 29 -5.51 23.55 -9.99
N THR A 30 -5.55 22.68 -8.96
CA THR A 30 -6.76 22.55 -8.13
C THR A 30 -6.42 22.47 -6.64
N HIS A 31 -6.49 23.60 -5.94
CA HIS A 31 -6.30 23.70 -4.48
C HIS A 31 -7.15 22.69 -3.68
N ARG A 32 -8.36 22.37 -4.17
CA ARG A 32 -9.22 21.37 -3.53
C ARG A 32 -8.71 19.93 -3.67
N LEU A 33 -8.12 19.56 -4.81
CA LEU A 33 -7.48 18.25 -4.98
C LEU A 33 -6.19 18.15 -4.17
N PHE A 34 -5.45 19.24 -4.02
CA PHE A 34 -4.25 19.27 -3.18
C PHE A 34 -4.57 19.00 -1.70
N VAL A 35 -5.60 19.68 -1.17
CA VAL A 35 -6.05 19.51 0.22
C VAL A 35 -6.59 18.10 0.50
N ILE A 36 -7.21 17.45 -0.50
CA ILE A 36 -7.72 16.07 -0.38
C ILE A 36 -6.62 15.03 -0.71
N GLY A 37 -5.65 15.37 -1.55
CA GLY A 37 -4.54 14.50 -1.91
C GLY A 37 -3.65 14.19 -0.71
N PHE A 38 -3.48 15.14 0.22
CA PHE A 38 -2.71 14.94 1.44
C PHE A 38 -3.30 13.82 2.35
N PRO A 39 -4.58 13.85 2.78
CA PRO A 39 -5.16 12.77 3.57
C PRO A 39 -5.27 11.46 2.78
N VAL A 40 -5.48 11.49 1.46
CA VAL A 40 -5.49 10.27 0.62
C VAL A 40 -4.11 9.61 0.61
N LEU A 41 -3.05 10.40 0.41
CA LEU A 41 -1.67 9.91 0.44
C LEU A 41 -1.32 9.39 1.85
N LEU A 42 -1.67 10.14 2.90
CA LEU A 42 -1.44 9.75 4.28
C LEU A 42 -2.13 8.42 4.62
N ALA A 43 -3.39 8.25 4.21
CA ALA A 43 -4.13 6.99 4.38
C ALA A 43 -3.46 5.82 3.66
N GLY A 44 -2.97 6.05 2.43
CA GLY A 44 -2.23 5.05 1.66
C GLY A 44 -0.93 4.62 2.36
N VAL A 45 -0.16 5.59 2.87
CA VAL A 45 1.09 5.33 3.60
C VAL A 45 0.84 4.61 4.92
N VAL A 46 -0.16 5.03 5.69
CA VAL A 46 -0.52 4.37 6.95
C VAL A 46 -0.96 2.94 6.70
N LEU A 47 -1.80 2.71 5.67
CA LEU A 47 -2.22 1.36 5.30
C LEU A 47 -1.02 0.50 4.87
N PHE A 48 -0.12 1.05 4.06
CA PHE A 48 1.10 0.35 3.66
C PHE A 48 2.00 0.01 4.86
N MET A 49 2.17 0.95 5.78
CA MET A 49 2.96 0.77 7.01
C MET A 49 2.37 -0.31 7.92
N ILE A 50 1.03 -0.35 8.04
CA ILE A 50 0.34 -1.43 8.78
C ILE A 50 0.61 -2.77 8.09
N LEU A 51 0.46 -2.86 6.76
CA LEU A 51 0.74 -4.10 6.05
C LEU A 51 2.20 -4.54 6.16
N ASP A 52 3.13 -3.59 6.14
CA ASP A 52 4.57 -3.82 6.27
C ASP A 52 4.96 -4.33 7.68
N HIS A 53 4.29 -3.83 8.71
CA HIS A 53 4.51 -4.27 10.09
C HIS A 53 3.71 -5.51 10.50
N VAL A 54 2.70 -5.94 9.73
CA VAL A 54 1.98 -7.19 10.01
C VAL A 54 2.84 -8.34 9.46
N PRO A 55 3.56 -9.09 10.32
CA PRO A 55 4.42 -10.16 9.86
C PRO A 55 3.62 -11.09 8.97
N ASP A 56 4.15 -11.37 7.78
CA ASP A 56 3.57 -12.38 6.93
C ASP A 56 3.81 -13.72 7.62
N GLY A 57 2.77 -14.24 8.30
CA GLY A 57 2.78 -15.58 8.88
C GLY A 57 2.85 -16.68 7.80
N ARG A 58 3.42 -16.39 6.63
CA ARG A 58 4.01 -17.43 5.80
C ARG A 58 5.14 -18.00 6.62
N PRO A 59 5.08 -19.28 7.04
CA PRO A 59 6.34 -19.96 7.28
C PRO A 59 7.15 -19.78 5.99
N GLU A 60 8.34 -19.26 6.18
CA GLU A 60 9.49 -19.41 5.30
C GLU A 60 9.72 -20.93 5.14
N THR A 61 8.84 -21.58 4.38
CA THR A 61 9.04 -22.93 3.91
C THR A 61 10.17 -22.85 2.89
N GLU A 62 11.38 -23.08 3.38
CA GLU A 62 12.37 -23.94 2.76
C GLU A 62 12.53 -23.71 1.25
N GLU A 63 13.21 -22.62 0.87
CA GLU A 63 13.86 -22.51 -0.44
C GLU A 63 15.39 -22.31 -0.29
N GLU A 64 16.00 -22.97 0.70
CA GLU A 64 17.46 -23.15 0.77
C GLU A 64 17.82 -24.61 1.16
N ASP A 65 17.16 -25.60 0.53
CA ASP A 65 17.59 -27.01 0.56
C ASP A 65 17.69 -27.62 -0.84
N ARG A 66 17.97 -26.83 -1.89
CA ARG A 66 18.26 -27.44 -3.20
C ARG A 66 19.12 -26.59 -4.14
N GLY A 67 20.42 -26.89 -4.14
CA GLY A 67 21.27 -26.79 -5.33
C GLY A 67 22.50 -25.92 -5.19
#